data_AF-A0A9P6Q007-F1
#
_entry.id   AF-A0A9P6Q007-F1
#
_cell.length_a   1.000
_cell.length_b   1.000
_cell.length_c   1.000
_cell.angle_alpha   90.00
_cell.angle_beta   90.00
_cell.angle_gamma   90.00
#
_symmetry.space_group_name_H-M   'P 1'
#
loop_
_entity.id
_entity.type
_entity.pdbx_description
1 polymer ?
#
loop_
_entity_poly.entity_id
_entity_poly.type
_entity_poly.pdbx_seq_one_letter_code
_entity_poly.pdbx_strand_id
1 'polypeptide(L)'
;MEEASAQQQGAAFPAPPFYFQRYTLENINLLEKAKADPQNPEIAKNVEQLSFPISALEPPPPVKKGVCWMFGRPWPVQDSLASLAEQGIEQLYPKETFDRVKELKKLNHSAVFNFLELVHTLSTSPSE
;
A
#
# COMPACT_ATOMS: atom_id res chain seq x y z
N MET A 1 -11.82 -9.82 -21.81
CA MET A 1 -10.55 -10.57 -21.85
C MET A 1 -9.79 -9.95 -23.02
N GLU A 2 -8.99 -8.93 -22.76
CA GLU A 2 -8.35 -8.12 -23.81
C GLU A 2 -7.22 -8.93 -24.45
N GLU A 3 -7.35 -9.21 -25.74
CA GLU A 3 -6.45 -10.07 -26.49
C GLU A 3 -5.08 -9.42 -26.64
N ALA A 4 -4.07 -10.03 -26.02
CA ALA A 4 -2.67 -9.75 -26.34
C ALA A 4 -2.44 -10.14 -27.80
N SER A 5 -2.14 -9.16 -28.66
CA SER A 5 -1.90 -9.35 -30.08
C SER A 5 -0.84 -10.44 -30.31
N ALA A 6 -1.22 -11.52 -30.99
CA ALA A 6 -0.39 -12.69 -31.29
C ALA A 6 0.86 -12.41 -32.17
N GLN A 7 1.10 -11.16 -32.57
CA GLN A 7 2.18 -10.76 -33.49
C GLN A 7 3.57 -10.61 -32.84
N GLN A 8 3.75 -10.93 -31.55
CA GLN A 8 4.97 -10.57 -30.81
C GLN A 8 5.97 -11.69 -30.57
N GLN A 9 5.84 -12.85 -31.21
CA GLN A 9 6.70 -14.02 -30.93
C GLN A 9 8.20 -13.88 -31.32
N GLY A 10 8.66 -12.69 -31.72
CA GLY A 10 10.08 -12.46 -32.09
C GLY A 10 10.64 -11.07 -31.74
N ALA A 11 9.91 -10.22 -31.01
CA ALA A 11 10.38 -8.89 -30.65
C ALA A 11 11.00 -8.89 -29.24
N ALA A 12 12.16 -8.26 -29.08
CA ALA A 12 12.82 -8.11 -27.77
C ALA A 12 12.06 -7.18 -26.81
N PHE A 13 11.14 -6.36 -27.33
CA PHE A 13 10.36 -5.38 -26.56
C PHE A 13 8.86 -5.61 -26.76
N PRO A 14 8.04 -5.52 -25.69
CA PRO A 14 6.60 -5.63 -25.80
C PRO A 14 6.03 -4.45 -26.58
N ALA A 15 4.85 -4.64 -27.17
CA ALA A 15 4.15 -3.59 -27.89
C ALA A 15 3.66 -2.54 -26.88
N PRO A 16 3.49 -1.29 -27.31
CA PRO A 16 2.88 -0.29 -26.46
C PRO A 16 1.48 -0.75 -26.02
N PRO A 17 1.07 -0.46 -24.78
CA PRO A 17 -0.24 -0.84 -24.28
C PRO A 17 -1.39 -0.24 -25.10
N PHE A 18 -2.42 -1.01 -25.42
CA PHE A 18 -3.52 -0.63 -26.34
C PHE A 18 -4.18 0.74 -26.04
N TYR A 19 -4.21 1.15 -24.77
CA TYR A 19 -4.81 2.41 -24.35
C TYR A 19 -4.10 3.65 -24.92
N PHE A 20 -2.89 3.53 -25.48
CA PHE A 20 -2.21 4.65 -26.15
C PHE A 20 -3.05 5.24 -27.28
N GLN A 21 -3.86 4.43 -27.96
CA GLN A 21 -4.72 4.86 -29.09
C GLN A 21 -5.82 5.83 -28.67
N ARG A 22 -6.12 5.91 -27.37
CA ARG A 22 -7.16 6.79 -26.81
C ARG A 22 -6.71 8.25 -26.72
N TYR A 23 -5.39 8.50 -26.76
CA TYR A 23 -4.80 9.83 -26.62
C TYR A 23 -4.80 10.61 -27.95
N THR A 24 -5.99 10.90 -28.48
CA THR A 24 -6.16 11.77 -29.66
C THR A 24 -6.37 13.22 -29.23
N LEU A 25 -6.05 14.18 -30.11
CA LEU A 25 -6.28 15.61 -29.85
C LEU A 25 -7.75 15.90 -29.53
N GLU A 26 -8.67 15.22 -30.21
CA GLU A 26 -10.11 15.34 -29.99
C GLU A 26 -10.49 14.92 -28.56
N ASN A 27 -10.01 13.74 -28.13
CA ASN A 27 -10.31 13.20 -26.80
C ASN A 27 -9.69 14.05 -25.68
N ILE A 28 -8.48 14.58 -25.90
CA ILE A 28 -7.81 15.48 -24.96
C ILE A 28 -8.58 16.80 -24.82
N ASN A 29 -8.96 17.42 -25.94
CA ASN A 29 -9.78 18.65 -25.92
C ASN A 29 -11.14 18.41 -25.25
N LEU A 30 -11.74 17.24 -25.45
CA LEU A 30 -12.99 16.85 -24.81
C LEU A 30 -12.80 16.75 -23.28
N LEU A 31 -11.73 16.11 -22.83
CA LEU A 31 -11.39 16.03 -21.40
C LEU A 31 -11.20 17.42 -20.78
N GLU A 32 -10.48 18.33 -21.45
CA GLU A 32 -10.30 19.70 -20.96
C GLU A 32 -11.64 20.44 -20.84
N LYS A 33 -12.50 20.33 -21.84
CA LYS A 33 -13.85 20.92 -21.80
C LYS A 33 -14.73 20.31 -20.72
N ALA A 34 -14.67 18.99 -20.52
CA ALA A 34 -15.41 18.28 -19.48
C ALA A 34 -14.96 18.68 -18.06
N LYS A 35 -13.68 19.03 -17.89
CA LYS A 35 -13.15 19.57 -16.63
C LYS A 35 -13.59 21.02 -16.39
N ALA A 36 -13.61 21.84 -17.45
CA ALA A 36 -14.01 23.24 -17.36
C ALA A 36 -15.51 23.38 -17.08
N ASP A 37 -16.36 22.62 -17.76
CA ASP A 37 -17.82 22.68 -17.65
C ASP A 37 -18.45 21.29 -17.45
N PRO A 38 -18.55 20.81 -16.20
CA PRO A 38 -19.09 19.47 -15.88
C PRO A 38 -20.58 19.29 -16.18
N GLN A 39 -21.33 20.39 -16.34
CA GLN A 39 -22.79 20.38 -16.48
C GLN A 39 -23.28 20.60 -17.93
N ASN A 40 -22.36 20.67 -18.90
CA ASN A 40 -22.76 20.90 -20.29
C ASN A 40 -23.34 19.61 -20.93
N PRO A 41 -24.61 19.63 -21.37
CA PRO A 41 -25.29 18.45 -21.92
C PRO A 41 -24.70 17.96 -23.26
N GLU A 42 -24.04 18.81 -24.04
CA GLU A 42 -23.39 18.40 -25.29
C GLU A 42 -22.11 17.59 -25.02
N ILE A 43 -21.35 17.99 -24.01
CA ILE A 43 -20.13 17.29 -23.60
C ILE A 43 -20.49 15.91 -23.05
N ALA A 44 -21.53 15.81 -22.22
CA ALA A 44 -22.02 14.54 -21.68
C ALA A 44 -22.37 13.53 -22.79
N LYS A 45 -23.08 13.96 -23.83
CA LYS A 45 -23.41 13.11 -24.99
C LYS A 45 -22.17 12.63 -25.74
N ASN A 46 -21.18 13.49 -25.93
CA ASN A 46 -19.94 13.12 -26.61
C ASN A 46 -19.08 12.17 -25.77
N VAL A 47 -19.10 12.31 -24.43
CA VAL A 47 -18.44 11.37 -23.50
C VAL A 47 -19.11 9.99 -23.54
N GLU A 48 -20.44 9.94 -23.56
CA GLU A 48 -21.22 8.69 -23.61
C GLU A 48 -21.03 7.89 -24.92
N GLN A 49 -20.69 8.58 -26.01
CA GLN A 49 -20.39 7.94 -27.30
C GLN A 49 -19.02 7.24 -27.34
N LEU A 50 -18.13 7.52 -26.39
CA LEU A 50 -16.81 6.90 -26.33
C LEU A 50 -16.92 5.44 -25.86
N SER A 51 -16.11 4.57 -26.45
CA SER A 51 -16.00 3.16 -26.04
C SER A 51 -15.27 2.96 -24.71
N PHE A 52 -14.80 4.03 -24.08
CA PHE A 52 -14.02 4.02 -22.86
C PHE A 52 -14.37 5.25 -21.98
N PRO A 53 -14.19 5.17 -20.65
CA PRO A 53 -14.45 6.29 -19.77
C PRO A 53 -13.39 7.37 -19.97
N ILE A 54 -13.81 8.63 -20.13
CA ILE A 54 -12.89 9.74 -20.40
C ILE A 54 -11.87 9.99 -19.27
N SER A 55 -12.22 9.61 -18.03
CA SER A 55 -11.32 9.62 -16.88
C SER A 55 -10.11 8.69 -17.02
N ALA A 56 -10.15 7.70 -17.94
CA ALA A 56 -9.02 6.82 -18.19
C ALA A 56 -7.86 7.52 -18.93
N LEU A 57 -8.07 8.71 -19.48
CA LEU A 57 -7.00 9.53 -20.05
C LEU A 57 -6.17 10.20 -18.95
N GLU A 58 -6.72 10.30 -17.74
CA GLU A 58 -5.98 10.80 -16.58
C GLU A 58 -5.11 9.71 -15.96
N PRO A 59 -4.02 10.11 -15.29
CA PRO A 59 -3.26 9.18 -14.48
C PRO A 59 -4.16 8.46 -13.47
N PRO A 60 -4.00 7.14 -13.28
CA PRO A 60 -4.77 6.42 -12.27
C PRO A 60 -4.47 6.96 -10.87
N PRO A 61 -5.43 6.90 -9.95
CA PRO A 61 -5.22 7.34 -8.57
C PRO A 61 -4.13 6.48 -7.91
N PRO A 62 -3.38 7.06 -6.94
CA PRO A 62 -2.35 6.32 -6.23
C PRO A 62 -2.95 5.11 -5.51
N VAL A 63 -2.24 3.98 -5.56
CA VAL A 63 -2.60 2.77 -4.81
C VAL A 63 -2.51 3.10 -3.32
N LYS A 64 -3.56 2.80 -2.55
CA LYS A 64 -3.64 3.08 -1.12
C LYS A 64 -3.51 1.84 -0.23
N LYS A 65 -3.63 0.64 -0.81
CA LYS A 65 -3.63 -0.64 -0.09
C LYS A 65 -2.84 -1.69 -0.87
N GLY A 66 -2.23 -2.62 -0.16
CA GLY A 66 -1.50 -3.74 -0.74
C GLY A 66 -0.02 -3.43 -0.93
N VAL A 67 0.55 -3.95 -2.02
CA VAL A 67 1.99 -3.96 -2.28
C VAL A 67 2.27 -3.31 -3.63
N CYS A 68 3.21 -2.37 -3.65
CA CYS A 68 3.75 -1.78 -4.86
C CYS A 68 5.13 -2.37 -5.16
N TRP A 69 5.40 -2.76 -6.39
CA TRP A 69 6.72 -3.24 -6.79
C TRP A 69 7.65 -2.06 -7.04
N MET A 70 8.65 -1.89 -6.19
CA MET A 70 9.66 -0.84 -6.31
C MET A 70 11.04 -1.48 -6.36
N PHE A 71 11.84 -1.14 -7.37
CA PHE A 71 13.21 -1.64 -7.55
C PHE A 71 13.34 -3.18 -7.51
N GLY A 72 12.35 -3.88 -8.07
CA GLY A 72 12.31 -5.34 -8.06
C GLY A 72 11.94 -5.96 -6.70
N ARG A 73 11.46 -5.16 -5.74
CA ARG A 73 11.03 -5.63 -4.42
C ARG A 73 9.57 -5.26 -4.16
N PRO A 74 8.79 -6.17 -3.54
CA PRO A 74 7.47 -5.84 -3.04
C PRO A 74 7.60 -4.86 -1.87
N TRP A 75 7.00 -3.69 -1.98
CA TRP A 75 6.93 -2.69 -0.91
C TRP A 75 5.49 -2.52 -0.43
N PRO A 76 5.21 -2.67 0.88
CA PRO A 76 3.88 -2.41 1.39
C PRO A 76 3.55 -0.93 1.24
N VAL A 77 2.38 -0.64 0.67
CA VAL A 77 1.87 0.72 0.51
C VAL A 77 1.46 1.32 1.85
N GLN A 78 1.05 0.47 2.78
CA GLN A 78 0.66 0.84 4.12
C GLN A 78 1.82 0.52 5.06
N ASP A 79 2.41 1.55 5.65
CA ASP A 79 3.48 1.39 6.63
C ASP A 79 2.88 0.84 7.93
N SER A 80 2.88 -0.49 8.05
CA SER A 80 2.54 -1.18 9.27
C SER A 80 3.83 -1.70 9.87
N LEU A 81 4.11 -1.30 11.11
CA LEU A 81 5.12 -1.97 11.90
C LEU A 81 4.70 -3.43 12.09
N ALA A 82 5.63 -4.36 11.90
CA ALA A 82 5.41 -5.75 12.21
C ALA A 82 5.05 -5.90 13.69
N SER A 83 4.09 -6.76 14.01
CA SER A 83 3.74 -7.09 15.38
C SER A 83 4.90 -7.82 16.07
N LEU A 84 4.94 -7.78 17.41
CA LEU A 84 5.96 -8.51 18.18
C LEU A 84 5.93 -10.02 17.87
N ALA A 85 4.73 -10.58 17.69
CA ALA A 85 4.56 -11.99 17.33
C ALA A 85 5.16 -12.33 15.96
N GLU A 86 4.99 -11.46 14.95
CA GLU A 86 5.61 -11.63 13.62
C GLU A 86 7.13 -11.51 13.66
N GLN A 87 7.67 -10.78 14.64
CA GLN A 87 9.11 -10.69 14.90
C GLN A 87 9.65 -11.85 15.75
N GLY A 88 8.79 -12.80 16.17
CA GLY A 88 9.18 -13.89 17.07
C GLY A 88 9.47 -13.43 18.51
N ILE A 89 9.02 -12.23 18.88
CA ILE A 89 9.16 -11.67 20.23
C ILE A 89 7.88 -11.98 21.02
N GLU A 90 8.06 -12.59 22.19
CA GLU A 90 6.95 -12.83 23.11
C GLU A 90 6.37 -11.51 23.61
N GLN A 91 5.06 -11.37 23.49
CA GLN A 91 4.34 -10.18 23.92
C GLN A 91 3.94 -10.33 25.40
N LEU A 92 4.54 -9.51 26.26
CA LEU A 92 4.32 -9.53 27.72
C LEU A 92 3.09 -8.73 28.21
N TYR A 93 2.33 -8.11 27.29
CA TYR A 93 1.18 -7.28 27.60
C TYR A 93 -0.08 -7.74 26.82
N PRO A 94 -1.30 -7.40 27.27
CA PRO A 94 -2.53 -7.86 26.62
C PRO A 94 -2.63 -7.45 25.14
N LYS A 95 -3.21 -8.30 24.28
CA LYS A 95 -3.41 -7.97 22.85
C LYS A 95 -4.57 -7.00 22.59
N GLU A 96 -5.47 -6.83 23.55
CA GLU A 96 -6.68 -6.02 23.43
C GLU A 96 -6.41 -4.52 23.71
N THR A 97 -7.45 -3.69 23.73
CA THR A 97 -7.32 -2.29 24.14
C THR A 97 -7.04 -2.21 25.64
N PHE A 98 -5.85 -1.74 26.02
CA PHE A 98 -5.45 -1.55 27.42
C PHE A 98 -4.89 -0.15 27.68
N ASP A 99 -4.83 0.23 28.95
CA ASP A 99 -4.14 1.44 29.39
C ASP A 99 -2.62 1.26 29.28
N ARG A 100 -2.04 1.87 28.25
CA ARG A 100 -0.61 1.79 27.95
C ARG A 100 0.27 2.28 29.10
N VAL A 101 -0.17 3.28 29.86
CA VAL A 101 0.63 3.84 30.96
C VAL A 101 0.71 2.84 32.10
N LYS A 102 -0.41 2.17 32.41
CA LYS A 102 -0.48 1.16 33.46
C LYS A 102 0.36 -0.07 33.13
N GLU A 103 0.23 -0.60 31.92
CA GLU A 103 1.01 -1.79 31.51
C GLU A 103 2.51 -1.47 31.39
N LEU A 104 2.89 -0.29 30.90
CA LEU A 104 4.30 0.09 30.84
C LEU A 104 4.92 0.19 32.24
N LYS A 105 4.18 0.70 33.23
CA LYS A 105 4.64 0.71 34.63
C LYS A 105 4.83 -0.70 35.18
N LYS A 106 3.90 -1.63 34.91
CA LYS A 106 4.02 -3.03 35.32
C LYS A 106 5.24 -3.71 34.70
N LEU A 107 5.43 -3.55 33.39
CA LEU A 107 6.59 -4.10 32.69
C LEU A 107 7.90 -3.53 33.24
N ASN A 108 7.95 -2.24 33.55
CA ASN A 108 9.12 -1.62 34.17
C ASN A 108 9.41 -2.22 35.56
N HIS A 109 8.38 -2.36 36.41
CA HIS A 109 8.54 -3.02 37.72
C HIS A 109 9.04 -4.46 37.57
N SER A 110 8.49 -5.24 36.63
CA SER A 110 8.93 -6.61 36.36
C SER A 110 10.39 -6.65 35.87
N ALA A 111 10.79 -5.75 34.97
CA ALA A 111 12.16 -5.68 34.48
C ALA A 111 13.17 -5.36 35.60
N VAL A 112 12.86 -4.39 36.47
CA VAL A 112 13.71 -4.03 37.61
C VAL A 112 13.78 -5.17 38.61
N PHE A 113 12.66 -5.84 38.90
CA PHE A 113 12.63 -6.95 39.83
C PHE A 113 13.45 -8.14 39.32
N ASN A 114 13.25 -8.55 38.06
CA ASN A 114 14.04 -9.61 37.43
C ASN A 114 15.54 -9.29 37.42
N PHE A 115 15.90 -8.02 37.22
CA PHE A 115 17.29 -7.59 37.30
C PHE A 115 17.86 -7.72 38.72
N LEU A 116 17.11 -7.33 39.75
CA LEU A 116 17.54 -7.47 41.14
C LEU A 116 17.63 -8.94 41.57
N GLU A 117 16.71 -9.78 41.13
CA GLU A 117 16.79 -11.24 41.33
C GLU A 117 18.05 -11.81 40.68
N LEU A 118 18.33 -11.44 39.42
CA LEU A 118 19.54 -11.86 38.72
C LEU A 118 20.81 -11.44 39.50
N VAL A 119 20.87 -10.20 39.97
CA VAL A 119 22.01 -9.70 40.78
C VAL A 119 22.12 -10.47 42.10
N HIS A 120 20.99 -10.81 42.72
CA HIS A 120 20.96 -11.61 43.93
C HIS A 120 21.49 -13.03 43.69
N THR A 121 20.99 -13.73 42.68
CA THR A 121 21.44 -15.07 42.30
C THR A 121 22.93 -15.09 41.98
N LEU A 122 23.43 -14.12 41.22
CA LEU A 122 24.87 -13.99 40.92
C LEU A 122 25.72 -13.77 42.18
N SER A 123 25.17 -13.16 43.22
CA SER A 123 25.86 -12.90 44.49
C SER A 123 25.86 -14.11 45.43
N THR A 124 24.75 -14.87 45.48
CA THR A 124 24.58 -15.98 46.43
C THR A 124 24.91 -17.35 45.85
N SER A 125 24.61 -17.60 44.58
CA SER A 125 24.78 -18.91 43.93
C SER A 125 24.85 -18.73 42.40
N PRO A 126 26.01 -18.35 41.85
CA PRO A 126 26.17 -18.03 40.42
C PRO A 126 26.09 -19.24 39.47
N SER A 127 25.81 -20.44 40.00
CA SER A 127 25.74 -21.71 39.27
C SER A 127 24.32 -22.23 39.06
N GLU A 128 23.30 -21.59 39.65
CA GLU A 128 21.91 -21.63 39.16
C GLU A 128 21.74 -20.60 38.03
#